data_AF-A0AA38GV40-F1
#
_entry.id   AF-A0AA38GV40-F1
#
_cell.length_a   1.000
_cell.length_b   1.000
_cell.length_c   1.000
_cell.angle_alpha   90.00
_cell.angle_beta   90.00
_cell.angle_gamma   90.00
#
_symmetry.space_group_name_H-M   'P 1'
#
loop_
_entity.id
_entity.type
_entity.pdbx_description
1 polymer ?
#
loop_
_entity_poly.entity_id
_entity_poly.type
_entity_poly.pdbx_seq_one_letter_code
_entity_poly.pdbx_strand_id
1 'polypeptide(L)'
;ASLKDNYPLPIMDQVLQAVTGSEMLSMLDGFSGYNQIEFSPEDQFKTAFTTPWGTFAYSRMPFGLTNAGATFQRAMDFAFK
;
A
#
# COMPACT_ATOMS: atom_id res chain seq x y z
N ALA A 1 -15.18 -10.95 6.29
CA ALA A 1 -13.87 -10.33 6.56
C ALA A 1 -12.83 -10.98 5.66
N SER A 2 -11.94 -10.20 5.04
CA SER A 2 -10.85 -10.74 4.21
C SER A 2 -9.77 -11.38 5.08
N LEU A 3 -9.08 -12.39 4.55
CA LEU A 3 -7.92 -12.98 5.22
C LEU A 3 -6.82 -11.92 5.36
N LYS A 4 -6.30 -11.74 6.58
CA LYS A 4 -5.22 -10.80 6.85
C LYS A 4 -3.93 -11.30 6.19
N ASP A 5 -3.30 -10.42 5.42
CA ASP A 5 -1.97 -10.66 4.86
C ASP A 5 -0.90 -10.27 5.90
N ASN A 6 -0.01 -11.20 6.23
CA ASN A 6 1.07 -11.01 7.20
C ASN A 6 2.41 -10.69 6.51
N TYR A 7 2.38 -10.04 5.35
CA TYR A 7 3.59 -9.57 4.68
C TYR A 7 4.45 -8.72 5.64
N PRO A 8 5.76 -8.98 5.73
CA PRO A 8 6.61 -8.31 6.70
C PRO A 8 6.73 -6.82 6.37
N LEU A 9 6.44 -5.98 7.34
CA LEU A 9 6.80 -4.58 7.29
C LEU A 9 8.25 -4.40 7.76
N PRO A 10 8.99 -3.42 7.21
CA PRO A 10 10.37 -3.18 7.60
C PRO A 10 10.44 -2.81 9.08
N ILE A 11 11.42 -3.41 9.78
CA ILE A 11 11.70 -3.08 11.17
C ILE A 11 12.49 -1.77 11.17
N MET A 12 11.99 -0.77 11.89
CA MET A 12 12.57 0.58 11.91
C MET A 12 14.07 0.57 12.23
N ASP A 13 14.51 -0.21 13.22
CA ASP A 13 15.92 -0.32 13.58
C ASP A 13 16.80 -0.84 12.45
N GLN A 14 16.31 -1.78 11.65
CA GLN A 14 17.06 -2.30 10.49
C GLN A 14 17.19 -1.24 9.39
N VAL A 15 16.12 -0.48 9.15
CA VAL A 15 16.14 0.64 8.19
C VAL A 15 17.11 1.73 8.65
N LEU A 16 17.09 2.08 9.95
CA LEU A 16 17.99 3.08 10.52
C LEU A 16 19.45 2.63 10.46
N GLN A 17 19.74 1.38 10.80
CA GLN A 17 21.10 0.81 10.67
C GLN A 17 21.60 0.85 9.22
N ALA A 18 20.73 0.58 8.24
CA ALA A 18 21.11 0.58 6.83
C ALA A 18 21.51 1.97 6.30
N VAL A 19 20.97 3.05 6.88
CA VAL A 19 21.27 4.44 6.48
C VAL A 19 22.28 5.14 7.39
N THR A 20 22.67 4.50 8.50
CA THR A 20 23.62 5.08 9.45
C THR A 20 25.00 5.21 8.82
N GLY A 21 25.58 6.42 8.91
CA GLY A 21 26.90 6.71 8.33
C GLY A 21 26.87 7.17 6.87
N SER A 22 25.70 7.28 6.25
CA SER A 22 25.58 7.93 4.93
C SER A 22 25.87 9.43 5.02
N GLU A 23 26.70 9.95 4.11
CA GLU A 23 27.02 11.39 4.04
C GLU A 23 25.83 12.24 3.55
N MET A 24 24.91 11.62 2.80
CA MET A 24 23.71 12.25 2.25
C MET A 24 22.55 11.26 2.22
N LEU A 25 21.36 11.75 2.56
CA LEU A 25 20.11 10.99 2.47
C LEU A 25 19.11 11.74 1.59
N SER A 26 18.45 11.01 0.71
CA SER A 26 17.33 11.50 -0.10
C SER A 26 16.06 10.79 0.35
N MET A 27 15.02 11.56 0.64
CA MET A 27 13.71 11.02 1.01
C MET A 27 12.73 11.21 -0.15
N LEU A 28 12.00 10.16 -0.47
CA LEU A 28 10.96 10.16 -1.50
C LEU A 28 9.63 9.85 -0.84
N ASP A 29 8.61 10.66 -1.13
CA ASP A 29 7.23 10.37 -0.72
C ASP A 29 6.50 9.68 -1.86
N GLY A 30 5.90 8.52 -1.56
CA GLY A 30 4.97 7.86 -2.46
C GLY A 30 3.60 8.54 -2.38
N PHE A 31 3.50 9.78 -2.88
CA PHE A 31 2.29 10.61 -2.76
C PHE A 31 1.05 9.84 -3.23
N SER A 32 0.03 9.76 -2.37
CA SER A 32 -1.17 8.94 -2.61
C SER A 32 -0.85 7.48 -2.96
N GLY A 33 0.19 6.90 -2.35
CA GLY A 33 0.81 5.65 -2.76
C GLY A 33 -0.14 4.46 -2.85
N TYR A 34 -1.13 4.37 -1.96
CA TYR A 34 -2.17 3.34 -2.07
C TYR A 34 -3.00 3.50 -3.35
N ASN A 35 -3.39 4.73 -3.69
CA ASN A 35 -4.19 5.02 -4.88
C ASN A 35 -3.45 4.78 -6.21
N GLN A 36 -2.15 4.47 -6.16
CA GLN A 36 -1.39 4.07 -7.35
C GLN A 36 -1.55 2.57 -7.67
N ILE A 37 -1.92 1.75 -6.68
CA ILE A 37 -2.03 0.30 -6.83
C ILE A 37 -3.40 -0.07 -7.40
N GLU A 38 -3.39 -0.78 -8.52
CA GLU A 38 -4.57 -1.28 -9.24
C GLU A 38 -5.18 -2.50 -8.52
N PHE A 39 -6.51 -2.57 -8.51
CA PHE A 39 -7.18 -3.80 -8.08
C PHE A 39 -7.12 -4.88 -9.16
N SER A 40 -7.09 -6.14 -8.72
CA SER A 40 -7.51 -7.23 -9.58
C SER A 40 -8.96 -6.98 -10.03
N PRO A 41 -9.28 -7.14 -11.34
CA PRO A 41 -10.64 -6.97 -11.84
C PRO A 41 -11.67 -7.83 -11.08
N GLU A 42 -11.25 -8.99 -10.60
CA GLU A 42 -12.10 -9.93 -9.84
C GLU A 42 -12.42 -9.44 -8.42
N ASP A 43 -11.59 -8.57 -7.84
CA ASP A 43 -11.74 -8.09 -6.47
C ASP A 43 -12.35 -6.69 -6.38
N GLN A 44 -12.41 -5.95 -7.48
CA GLN A 44 -12.85 -4.55 -7.51
C GLN A 44 -14.22 -4.36 -6.84
N PHE A 45 -15.17 -5.25 -7.12
CA PHE A 45 -16.54 -5.18 -6.59
C PHE A 45 -16.60 -5.26 -5.05
N LYS A 46 -15.59 -5.84 -4.39
CA LYS A 46 -15.52 -5.94 -2.92
C LYS A 46 -15.29 -4.59 -2.25
N THR A 47 -14.89 -3.59 -3.02
CA THR A 47 -14.72 -2.21 -2.57
C THR A 47 -15.92 -1.32 -2.89
N ALA A 48 -17.05 -1.92 -3.26
CA ALA A 48 -18.25 -1.17 -3.58
C ALA A 48 -18.77 -0.38 -2.37
N PHE A 49 -19.15 0.86 -2.60
CA PHE A 49 -19.81 1.73 -1.64
C PHE A 49 -21.00 2.42 -2.28
N THR A 50 -22.04 2.68 -1.47
CA THR A 50 -23.27 3.31 -1.95
C THR A 50 -23.33 4.76 -1.48
N THR A 51 -23.69 5.63 -2.41
CA THR A 51 -23.98 7.05 -2.19
C THR A 51 -25.43 7.34 -2.61
N PRO A 52 -25.99 8.51 -2.27
CA PRO A 52 -27.30 8.92 -2.79
C PRO A 52 -27.38 8.97 -4.33
N TRP A 53 -26.24 9.02 -5.02
CA TRP A 53 -26.15 9.11 -6.49
C TRP A 53 -25.87 7.77 -7.17
N GLY A 54 -25.71 6.69 -6.39
CA GLY A 54 -25.46 5.36 -6.94
C GLY A 54 -24.40 4.58 -6.18
N THR A 55 -24.15 3.37 -6.67
CA THR A 55 -23.13 2.47 -6.15
C THR A 55 -21.88 2.54 -7.03
N PHE A 56 -20.73 2.75 -6.40
CA PHE A 56 -19.43 2.89 -7.05
C PHE A 56 -18.47 1.87 -6.46
N ALA A 57 -17.44 1.49 -7.21
CA ALA A 57 -16.35 0.65 -6.73
C ALA A 57 -15.01 1.30 -7.07
N TYR A 58 -14.03 1.17 -6.19
CA TYR A 58 -12.71 1.75 -6.41
C TYR A 58 -11.93 0.96 -7.46
N SER A 59 -11.35 1.63 -8.46
CA SER A 59 -10.43 1.01 -9.43
C SER A 59 -9.00 0.85 -8.89
N ARG A 60 -8.64 1.67 -7.90
CA ARG A 60 -7.34 1.70 -7.23
C ARG A 60 -7.53 1.54 -5.73
N MET A 61 -6.51 1.06 -5.03
CA MET A 61 -6.60 0.75 -3.60
C MET A 61 -6.96 1.99 -2.77
N PRO A 62 -8.13 2.02 -2.09
CA PRO A 62 -8.49 3.08 -1.16
C PRO A 62 -7.82 2.89 0.21
N PHE A 63 -7.90 3.92 1.04
CA PHE A 63 -7.54 3.85 2.46
C PHE A 63 -8.49 2.94 3.24
N GLY A 64 -8.02 2.45 4.39
CA GLY A 64 -8.85 1.72 5.35
C GLY A 64 -9.00 0.21 5.09
N LEU A 65 -8.39 -0.33 4.03
CA LEU A 65 -8.38 -1.78 3.80
C LEU A 65 -7.38 -2.48 4.70
N THR A 66 -7.78 -3.65 5.23
CA THR A 66 -6.98 -4.46 6.17
C THR A 66 -5.58 -4.76 5.65
N ASN A 67 -5.45 -5.01 4.34
CA ASN A 67 -4.19 -5.42 3.71
C ASN A 67 -3.49 -4.28 2.94
N ALA A 68 -3.94 -3.03 3.05
CA ALA A 68 -3.38 -1.92 2.27
C ALA A 68 -1.86 -1.73 2.50
N GLY A 69 -1.43 -1.77 3.77
CA GLY A 69 -0.01 -1.65 4.12
C GLY A 69 0.86 -2.79 3.59
N ALA A 70 0.37 -4.04 3.70
CA ALA A 70 1.07 -5.22 3.20
C ALA A 70 1.25 -5.18 1.66
N THR A 71 0.18 -4.83 0.94
CA THR A 71 0.23 -4.68 -0.52
C THR A 71 1.19 -3.58 -0.94
N PHE A 72 1.16 -2.43 -0.26
CA PHE A 72 2.05 -1.31 -0.58
C PHE A 72 3.52 -1.64 -0.27
N GLN A 73 3.80 -2.31 0.85
CA GLN A 73 5.16 -2.73 1.16
C GLN A 73 5.70 -3.70 0.11
N ARG A 74 4.90 -4.65 -0.36
CA ARG A 74 5.28 -5.55 -1.45
C ARG A 74 5.58 -4.80 -2.76
N ALA A 75 4.81 -3.76 -3.06
CA ALA A 75 5.05 -2.92 -4.23
C ALA A 75 6.37 -2.13 -4.10
N MET A 76 6.66 -1.56 -2.92
CA MET A 76 7.94 -0.90 -2.65
C MET A 76 9.12 -1.87 -2.74
N ASP A 77 8.97 -3.07 -2.17
CA ASP A 77 9.97 -4.13 -2.27
C ASP A 77 10.22 -4.53 -3.72
N PHE A 78 9.17 -4.68 -4.54
CA PHE A 78 9.32 -4.98 -5.97
C PHE A 78 10.00 -3.85 -6.75
N ALA A 79 9.75 -2.59 -6.39
CA ALA A 79 10.29 -1.44 -7.10
C ALA A 79 11.74 -1.11 -6.73
N PHE A 80 12.16 -1.40 -5.49
CA PHE A 80 13.43 -0.91 -4.93
C PHE A 80 14.36 -2.01 -4.38
N LYS A 81 13.94 -3.28 -4.29
CA LYS A 81 14.84 -4.42 -4.03
C LYS A 81 15.27 -5.09 -5.33
#